data_AF-A0A930F0K9-F1
#
_entry.id   AF-A0A930F0K9-F1
#
_cell.length_a   1.000
_cell.length_b   1.000
_cell.length_c   1.000
_cell.angle_alpha   90.00
_cell.angle_beta   90.00
_cell.angle_gamma   90.00
#
_symmetry.space_group_name_H-M   'P 1'
#
loop_
_entity.id
_entity.type
_entity.pdbx_description
1 polymer ?
#
loop_
_entity_poly.entity_id
_entity_poly.type
_entity_poly.pdbx_seq_one_letter_code
_entity_poly.pdbx_strand_id
1 'polypeptide(L)'
;MEKKNKSIKRKLRFWAGVWFAQILLFYIFSKISTAVRLFESFYEWKKDFSGFVFSKLGFSAGDVLYFLLGLGLLFSLVKIFQKKSRKKYTLKLLISWNVFYFVYQCFWGMLYFQQPIISKLSEKPPAEEEIKSLAVKYLNRCLHSRNRVKEDANGVFMIENIREIEQEILSQQKLLPVYLSSKKPAGISSFKPSLYSGIMSATGISGYYNPFTTEPQYNAAEPSTYIPFTLSHESAHQLGFAREQEANFIGYLIGRDSSNWELKYST
;
A
#
# COMPACT_ATOMS: atom_id res chain seq x y z
N MET A 1 20.07 3.66 43.08
CA MET A 1 19.67 2.95 41.84
C MET A 1 18.29 2.29 41.90
N GLU A 2 17.83 1.84 43.08
CA GLU A 2 16.59 1.05 43.22
C GLU A 2 15.29 1.83 42.93
N LYS A 3 15.14 3.07 43.44
CA LYS A 3 13.98 3.95 43.16
C LYS A 3 13.78 4.21 41.65
N LYS A 4 14.88 4.47 40.91
CA LYS A 4 14.86 4.65 39.44
C LYS A 4 14.42 3.37 38.72
N ASN A 5 14.81 2.21 39.22
CA ASN A 5 14.45 0.91 38.66
C ASN A 5 12.96 0.56 38.92
N LYS A 6 12.44 0.86 40.12
CA LYS A 6 11.01 0.75 40.46
C LYS A 6 10.15 1.67 39.59
N SER A 7 10.59 2.90 39.35
CA SER A 7 9.91 3.86 38.45
C SER A 7 9.80 3.34 37.00
N ILE A 8 10.88 2.77 36.43
CA ILE A 8 10.85 2.21 35.07
C ILE A 8 9.92 0.99 34.97
N LYS A 9 9.89 0.11 35.99
CA LYS A 9 8.95 -1.02 36.02
C LYS A 9 7.49 -0.56 35.99
N ARG A 10 7.13 0.48 36.75
CA ARG A 10 5.78 1.07 36.73
C ARG A 10 5.43 1.61 35.35
N LYS A 11 6.36 2.32 34.69
CA LYS A 11 6.16 2.83 33.33
C LYS A 11 5.96 1.70 32.31
N LEU A 12 6.72 0.61 32.40
CA LEU A 12 6.54 -0.56 31.53
C LEU A 12 5.13 -1.14 31.65
N ARG A 13 4.64 -1.34 32.89
CA ARG A 13 3.27 -1.82 33.14
C ARG A 13 2.22 -0.88 32.57
N PHE A 14 2.39 0.43 32.77
CA PHE A 14 1.48 1.44 32.22
C PHE A 14 1.41 1.35 30.69
N TRP A 15 2.54 1.37 29.98
CA TRP A 15 2.57 1.32 28.53
C TRP A 15 2.13 -0.03 27.94
N ALA A 16 2.29 -1.13 28.68
CA ALA A 16 1.70 -2.42 28.32
C ALA A 16 0.17 -2.37 28.44
N GLY A 17 -0.35 -1.75 29.51
CA GLY A 17 -1.78 -1.51 29.67
C GLY A 17 -2.36 -0.61 28.59
N VAL A 18 -1.66 0.47 28.21
CA VAL A 18 -2.05 1.34 27.09
C VAL A 18 -2.11 0.55 25.79
N TRP A 19 -1.12 -0.30 25.50
CA TRP A 19 -1.12 -1.11 24.29
C TRP A 19 -2.34 -2.05 24.23
N PHE A 20 -2.63 -2.73 25.33
CA PHE A 20 -3.81 -3.58 25.43
C PHE A 20 -5.12 -2.79 25.26
N ALA A 21 -5.22 -1.62 25.90
CA ALA A 21 -6.37 -0.74 25.76
C ALA A 21 -6.56 -0.26 24.31
N GLN A 22 -5.47 0.04 23.59
CA GLN A 22 -5.52 0.40 22.17
C GLN A 22 -6.02 -0.75 21.30
N ILE A 23 -5.57 -1.99 21.54
CA ILE A 23 -6.06 -3.16 20.81
C ILE A 23 -7.58 -3.30 21.00
N LEU A 24 -8.07 -3.22 22.23
CA LEU A 24 -9.50 -3.27 22.53
C LEU A 24 -10.26 -2.11 21.87
N LEU A 25 -9.71 -0.90 21.90
CA LEU A 25 -10.31 0.28 21.30
C LEU A 25 -10.52 0.10 19.79
N PHE A 26 -9.46 -0.25 19.04
CA PHE A 26 -9.57 -0.43 17.59
C PHE A 26 -10.39 -1.69 17.22
N TYR A 27 -10.36 -2.73 18.06
CA TYR A 27 -11.29 -3.86 17.91
C TYR A 27 -12.74 -3.40 18.03
N ILE A 28 -13.10 -2.60 19.05
CA ILE A 28 -14.46 -2.05 19.20
C ILE A 28 -14.82 -1.17 18.00
N PHE A 29 -13.92 -0.26 17.58
CA PHE A 29 -14.14 0.58 16.40
C PHE A 29 -14.35 -0.23 15.13
N SER A 30 -13.64 -1.36 14.96
CA SER A 30 -13.80 -2.23 13.79
C SER A 30 -15.20 -2.85 13.66
N LYS A 31 -15.96 -2.91 14.76
CA LYS A 31 -17.33 -3.43 14.80
C LYS A 31 -18.39 -2.34 14.61
N ILE A 32 -18.02 -1.06 14.62
CA ILE A 32 -18.95 0.07 14.54
C ILE A 32 -18.81 0.71 13.15
N SER A 33 -19.85 0.57 12.31
CA SER A 33 -19.82 1.07 10.93
C SER A 33 -19.56 2.58 10.83
N THR A 34 -20.10 3.39 11.75
CA THR A 34 -19.84 4.83 11.82
C THR A 34 -18.37 5.13 12.13
N ALA A 35 -17.73 4.36 13.01
CA ALA A 35 -16.31 4.54 13.32
C ALA A 35 -15.44 4.23 12.10
N VAL A 36 -15.71 3.12 11.41
CA VAL A 36 -15.01 2.77 10.15
C VAL A 36 -15.15 3.88 9.11
N ARG A 37 -16.36 4.42 8.91
CA ARG A 37 -16.60 5.56 7.99
C ARG A 37 -15.83 6.82 8.39
N LEU A 38 -15.69 7.09 9.70
CA LEU A 38 -14.88 8.22 10.17
C LEU A 38 -13.40 8.05 9.79
N PHE A 39 -12.85 6.84 9.93
CA PHE A 39 -11.48 6.55 9.50
C PHE A 39 -11.30 6.61 7.99
N GLU A 40 -12.31 6.19 7.22
CA GLU A 40 -12.32 6.35 5.75
C GLU A 40 -12.29 7.83 5.34
N SER A 41 -13.15 8.67 5.93
CA SER A 41 -13.13 10.11 5.67
C SER A 41 -11.82 10.79 6.10
N PHE A 42 -11.27 10.38 7.25
CA PHE A 42 -9.96 10.85 7.71
C PHE A 42 -8.86 10.45 6.72
N TYR A 43 -8.90 9.21 6.22
CA TYR A 43 -7.96 8.71 5.23
C TYR A 43 -8.02 9.51 3.93
N GLU A 44 -9.21 9.84 3.42
CA GLU A 44 -9.37 10.66 2.20
C GLU A 44 -8.70 12.03 2.35
N TRP A 45 -8.93 12.72 3.46
CA TRP A 45 -8.25 13.99 3.76
C TRP A 45 -6.73 13.82 3.85
N LYS A 46 -6.28 12.77 4.56
CA LYS A 46 -4.85 12.46 4.76
C LYS A 46 -4.16 12.11 3.44
N LYS A 47 -4.84 11.36 2.57
CA LYS A 47 -4.40 11.00 1.21
C LYS A 47 -4.06 12.25 0.42
N ASP A 48 -5.00 13.19 0.34
CA ASP A 48 -4.82 14.42 -0.41
C ASP A 48 -3.72 15.31 0.20
N PHE A 49 -3.71 15.46 1.53
CA PHE A 49 -2.68 16.26 2.22
C PHE A 49 -1.27 15.69 2.05
N SER A 50 -1.08 14.40 2.36
CA SER A 50 0.22 13.75 2.28
C SER A 50 0.70 13.63 0.83
N GLY A 51 -0.23 13.33 -0.09
CA GLY A 51 0.07 13.27 -1.52
C GLY A 51 0.59 14.61 -2.04
N PHE A 52 0.00 15.74 -1.62
CA PHE A 52 0.52 17.07 -1.94
C PHE A 52 1.91 17.35 -1.36
N VAL A 53 2.17 16.92 -0.12
CA VAL A 53 3.46 17.16 0.55
C VAL A 53 4.58 16.33 -0.09
N PHE A 54 4.37 15.02 -0.22
CA PHE A 54 5.43 14.07 -0.62
C PHE A 54 5.59 13.95 -2.15
N SER A 55 4.57 14.26 -2.96
CA SER A 55 4.71 14.28 -4.43
C SER A 55 5.83 15.19 -4.92
N LYS A 56 6.09 16.30 -4.22
CA LYS A 56 7.12 17.30 -4.53
C LYS A 56 8.55 16.79 -4.40
N LEU A 57 8.76 15.68 -3.70
CA LEU A 57 10.08 15.10 -3.50
C LEU A 57 10.46 14.22 -4.69
N GLY A 58 11.72 14.28 -5.12
CA GLY A 58 12.24 13.46 -6.22
C GLY A 58 12.55 12.00 -5.84
N PHE A 59 12.31 11.61 -4.58
CA PHE A 59 12.65 10.29 -4.03
C PHE A 59 11.52 9.80 -3.12
N SER A 60 11.53 8.50 -2.78
CA SER A 60 10.55 7.92 -1.85
C SER A 60 10.80 8.36 -0.41
N ALA A 61 9.95 9.24 0.11
CA ALA A 61 10.03 9.66 1.51
C ALA A 61 9.66 8.54 2.47
N GLY A 62 8.74 7.68 2.06
CA GLY A 62 8.31 6.49 2.78
C GLY A 62 9.46 5.51 3.03
N ASP A 63 10.32 5.30 2.03
CA ASP A 63 11.51 4.48 2.21
C ASP A 63 12.47 5.08 3.22
N VAL A 64 12.75 6.38 3.12
CA VAL A 64 13.63 7.08 4.08
C VAL A 64 13.06 6.99 5.50
N LEU A 65 11.74 7.14 5.67
CA LEU A 65 11.07 6.95 6.95
C LEU A 65 11.31 5.54 7.50
N TYR A 66 11.11 4.50 6.68
CA TYR A 66 11.35 3.11 7.08
C TYR A 66 12.82 2.82 7.39
N PHE A 67 13.75 3.44 6.65
CA PHE A 67 15.18 3.33 6.93
C PHE A 67 15.50 3.86 8.34
N LEU A 68 15.04 5.08 8.65
CA LEU A 68 15.29 5.72 9.93
C LEU A 68 14.62 4.97 11.09
N LEU A 69 13.41 4.46 10.89
CA LEU A 69 12.73 3.61 11.87
C LEU A 69 13.49 2.31 12.10
N GLY A 70 13.97 1.66 11.03
CA GLY A 70 14.80 0.45 11.10
C GLY A 70 16.11 0.66 11.86
N LEU A 71 16.82 1.76 11.59
CA LEU A 71 18.03 2.14 12.33
C LEU A 71 17.74 2.37 13.83
N GLY A 72 16.66 3.08 14.13
CA GLY A 72 16.22 3.34 15.51
C GLY A 72 15.86 2.05 16.27
N LEU A 73 15.19 1.11 15.58
CA LEU A 73 14.85 -0.21 16.10
C LEU A 73 16.13 -1.01 16.37
N LEU A 74 17.02 -1.15 15.38
CA LEU A 74 18.27 -1.89 15.51
C LEU A 74 19.15 -1.35 16.64
N PHE A 75 19.32 -0.02 16.72
CA PHE A 75 20.04 0.62 17.81
C PHE A 75 19.44 0.28 19.18
N SER A 76 18.11 0.33 19.28
CA SER A 76 17.41 0.01 20.52
C SER A 76 17.54 -1.46 20.91
N LEU A 77 17.51 -2.38 19.93
CA LEU A 77 17.72 -3.82 20.14
C LEU A 77 19.15 -4.11 20.64
N VAL A 78 20.18 -3.53 20.03
CA VAL A 78 21.57 -3.66 20.49
C VAL A 78 21.71 -3.18 21.95
N LYS A 79 21.07 -2.06 22.30
CA LYS A 79 21.11 -1.51 23.67
C LYS A 79 20.31 -2.32 24.70
N ILE A 80 19.45 -3.26 24.27
CA ILE A 80 18.72 -4.16 25.17
C ILE A 80 19.62 -5.29 25.72
N PHE A 81 20.58 -5.75 24.91
CA PHE A 81 21.55 -6.76 25.34
C PHE A 81 22.49 -6.23 26.43
N GLN A 82 22.69 -4.91 26.50
CA GLN A 82 23.47 -4.25 27.56
C GLN A 82 22.67 -4.14 28.88
N LYS A 83 23.10 -4.88 29.93
CA LYS A 83 22.40 -4.97 31.23
C LYS A 83 22.00 -3.62 31.84
N LYS A 84 22.88 -2.61 31.76
CA LYS A 84 22.67 -1.27 32.36
C LYS A 84 21.54 -0.48 31.66
N SER A 85 21.35 -0.69 30.36
CA SER A 85 20.40 0.07 29.53
C SER A 85 19.14 -0.71 29.16
N ARG A 86 19.13 -2.04 29.32
CA ARG A 86 18.03 -2.95 28.97
C ARG A 86 16.64 -2.37 29.19
N LYS A 87 16.27 -2.10 30.44
CA LYS A 87 14.93 -1.63 30.81
C LYS A 87 14.56 -0.28 30.19
N LYS A 88 15.54 0.62 29.99
CA LYS A 88 15.32 1.92 29.35
C LYS A 88 14.94 1.73 27.88
N TYR A 89 15.66 0.87 27.16
CA TYR A 89 15.41 0.65 25.74
C TYR A 89 14.22 -0.27 25.48
N THR A 90 13.95 -1.25 26.35
CA THR A 90 12.67 -1.98 26.34
C THR A 90 11.48 -1.02 26.48
N LEU A 91 11.56 -0.05 27.40
CA LEU A 91 10.51 0.96 27.54
C LEU A 91 10.38 1.84 26.30
N LYS A 92 11.50 2.28 25.70
CA LYS A 92 11.47 3.05 24.44
C LYS A 92 10.82 2.27 23.32
N LEU A 93 11.19 1.01 23.12
CA LEU A 93 10.57 0.14 22.10
C LEU A 93 9.08 -0.02 22.33
N LEU A 94 8.64 -0.26 23.56
CA LEU A 94 7.22 -0.39 23.88
C LEU A 94 6.44 0.90 23.60
N ILE A 95 7.02 2.06 23.90
CA ILE A 95 6.40 3.36 23.58
C ILE A 95 6.35 3.56 22.06
N SER A 96 7.46 3.34 21.37
CA SER A 96 7.52 3.43 19.90
C SER A 96 6.51 2.50 19.24
N TRP A 97 6.35 1.27 19.75
CA TRP A 97 5.35 0.32 19.27
C TRP A 97 3.92 0.80 19.50
N ASN A 98 3.62 1.36 20.68
CA ASN A 98 2.31 1.96 20.96
C ASN A 98 1.99 3.10 19.99
N VAL A 99 2.96 3.99 19.72
CA VAL A 99 2.78 5.10 18.80
C VAL A 99 2.61 4.58 17.37
N PHE A 100 3.47 3.67 16.94
CA PHE A 100 3.41 3.08 15.60
C PHE A 100 2.06 2.40 15.35
N TYR A 101 1.60 1.55 16.29
CA TYR A 101 0.32 0.87 16.20
C TYR A 101 -0.85 1.86 16.12
N PHE A 102 -0.87 2.87 16.99
CA PHE A 102 -1.91 3.90 16.96
C PHE A 102 -1.97 4.62 15.61
N VAL A 103 -0.83 5.11 15.14
CA VAL A 103 -0.74 5.85 13.88
C VAL A 103 -1.11 4.95 12.72
N TYR A 104 -0.62 3.72 12.67
CA TYR A 104 -0.96 2.75 11.64
C TYR A 104 -2.47 2.47 11.59
N GLN A 105 -3.12 2.26 12.73
CA GLN A 105 -4.56 2.01 12.77
C GLN A 105 -5.35 3.21 12.26
N CYS A 106 -4.98 4.42 12.68
CA CYS A 106 -5.61 5.66 12.22
C CYS A 106 -5.37 5.92 10.73
N PHE A 107 -4.18 5.59 10.21
CA PHE A 107 -3.77 5.95 8.84
C PHE A 107 -4.14 4.89 7.80
N TRP A 108 -4.30 3.62 8.20
CA TRP A 108 -4.49 2.50 7.26
C TRP A 108 -5.23 1.31 7.85
N GLY A 109 -4.87 0.87 9.06
CA GLY A 109 -5.37 -0.38 9.62
C GLY A 109 -6.90 -0.47 9.68
N MET A 110 -7.58 0.64 9.99
CA MET A 110 -9.04 0.67 10.04
C MET A 110 -9.72 0.51 8.68
N LEU A 111 -9.01 0.71 7.56
CA LEU A 111 -9.55 0.54 6.21
C LEU A 111 -9.84 -0.93 5.88
N TYR A 112 -9.17 -1.89 6.53
CA TYR A 112 -9.45 -3.33 6.39
C TYR A 112 -10.83 -3.73 6.92
N PHE A 113 -11.56 -2.84 7.58
CA PHE A 113 -12.91 -3.10 8.10
C PHE A 113 -14.02 -2.43 7.30
N GLN A 114 -13.67 -1.75 6.20
CA GLN A 114 -14.66 -1.30 5.21
C GLN A 114 -15.40 -2.49 4.60
N GLN A 115 -16.61 -2.25 4.12
CA GLN A 115 -17.36 -3.26 3.37
C GLN A 115 -16.57 -3.67 2.11
N PRO A 116 -16.24 -4.96 1.95
CA PRO A 116 -15.53 -5.45 0.78
C PRO A 116 -16.32 -5.25 -0.53
N ILE A 117 -15.65 -5.01 -1.65
CA ILE A 117 -16.22 -4.97 -3.00
C ILE A 117 -16.98 -6.26 -3.31
N ILE A 118 -16.49 -7.41 -2.85
CA ILE A 118 -17.12 -8.71 -3.15
C ILE A 118 -18.58 -8.77 -2.66
N SER A 119 -18.94 -8.03 -1.59
CA SER A 119 -20.34 -7.97 -1.13
C SER A 119 -21.27 -7.21 -2.07
N LYS A 120 -20.73 -6.56 -3.11
CA LYS A 120 -21.46 -5.86 -4.17
C LYS A 120 -21.48 -6.64 -5.49
N LEU A 121 -20.81 -7.80 -5.54
CA LEU A 121 -20.67 -8.63 -6.74
C LEU A 121 -21.48 -9.92 -6.59
N SER A 122 -21.68 -10.63 -7.71
CA SER A 122 -22.32 -11.94 -7.69
C SER A 122 -21.43 -12.98 -6.99
N GLU A 123 -22.04 -13.84 -6.17
CA GLU A 123 -21.35 -14.92 -5.47
C GLU A 123 -21.23 -16.21 -6.29
N LYS A 124 -21.83 -16.27 -7.49
CA LYS A 124 -21.83 -17.50 -8.29
C LYS A 124 -20.45 -17.71 -8.95
N PRO A 125 -19.80 -18.87 -8.74
CA PRO A 125 -18.56 -19.17 -9.46
C PRO A 125 -18.83 -19.26 -10.96
N PRO A 126 -17.91 -18.79 -11.81
CA PRO A 126 -18.08 -18.87 -13.26
C PRO A 126 -18.08 -20.33 -13.71
N ALA A 127 -18.87 -20.64 -14.74
CA ALA A 127 -18.89 -21.96 -15.35
C ALA A 127 -17.56 -22.24 -16.07
N GLU A 128 -17.16 -23.50 -16.18
CA GLU A 128 -15.91 -23.89 -16.86
C GLU A 128 -15.80 -23.32 -18.29
N GLU A 129 -16.91 -23.35 -19.03
CA GLU A 129 -16.96 -22.81 -20.39
C GLU A 129 -16.77 -21.28 -20.45
N GLU A 130 -17.29 -20.56 -19.45
CA GLU A 130 -17.07 -19.12 -19.32
C GLU A 130 -15.59 -18.82 -19.05
N ILE A 131 -14.94 -19.62 -18.22
CA ILE A 131 -13.50 -19.49 -17.93
C ILE A 131 -12.68 -19.74 -19.19
N LYS A 132 -12.99 -20.80 -19.97
CA LYS A 132 -12.31 -21.12 -21.23
C LYS A 132 -12.44 -19.98 -22.25
N SER A 133 -13.68 -19.50 -22.45
CA SER A 133 -13.96 -18.37 -23.33
C SER A 133 -13.22 -17.11 -22.91
N LEU A 134 -13.16 -16.84 -21.60
CA LEU A 134 -12.46 -15.69 -21.04
C LEU A 134 -10.94 -15.79 -21.21
N ALA A 135 -10.36 -16.99 -21.04
CA ALA A 135 -8.93 -17.23 -21.27
C ALA A 135 -8.54 -16.94 -22.73
N VAL A 136 -9.32 -17.43 -23.71
CA VAL A 136 -9.11 -17.15 -25.13
C VAL A 136 -9.27 -15.65 -25.42
N LYS A 137 -10.26 -14.99 -24.81
CA LYS A 137 -10.45 -13.54 -24.93
C LYS A 137 -9.24 -12.75 -24.44
N TYR A 138 -8.66 -13.10 -23.28
CA TYR A 138 -7.47 -12.41 -22.76
C TYR A 138 -6.21 -12.74 -23.55
N LEU A 139 -6.05 -13.97 -24.03
CA LEU A 139 -4.96 -14.30 -24.95
C LEU A 139 -5.00 -13.39 -26.19
N ASN A 140 -6.16 -13.25 -26.83
CA ASN A 140 -6.31 -12.38 -27.99
C ASN A 140 -6.06 -10.90 -27.65
N ARG A 141 -6.49 -10.43 -26.47
CA ARG A 141 -6.19 -9.07 -26.00
C ARG A 141 -4.70 -8.86 -25.80
N CYS A 142 -4.01 -9.82 -25.18
CA CYS A 142 -2.57 -9.81 -24.95
C CYS A 142 -1.80 -9.78 -26.28
N LEU A 143 -2.14 -10.66 -27.23
CA LEU A 143 -1.53 -10.65 -28.57
C LEU A 143 -1.76 -9.30 -29.29
N HIS A 144 -2.95 -8.72 -29.12
CA HIS A 144 -3.30 -7.45 -29.72
C HIS A 144 -2.52 -6.26 -29.12
N SER A 145 -2.42 -6.17 -27.78
CA SER A 145 -1.65 -5.13 -27.11
C SER A 145 -0.15 -5.32 -27.31
N ARG A 146 0.33 -6.56 -27.39
CA ARG A 146 1.72 -6.89 -27.69
C ARG A 146 2.22 -6.24 -28.98
N ASN A 147 1.42 -6.28 -30.05
CA ASN A 147 1.78 -5.66 -31.33
C ASN A 147 1.82 -4.12 -31.32
N ARG A 148 1.58 -3.47 -30.18
CA ARG A 148 1.52 -2.01 -30.03
C ARG A 148 2.46 -1.45 -28.98
N VAL A 149 3.20 -2.30 -28.29
CA VAL A 149 4.23 -1.88 -27.34
C VAL A 149 5.60 -1.96 -28.01
N LYS A 150 6.55 -1.15 -27.53
CA LYS A 150 7.92 -1.22 -28.03
C LYS A 150 8.68 -2.38 -27.43
N GLU A 151 9.67 -2.84 -28.18
CA GLU A 151 10.56 -3.92 -27.82
C GLU A 151 12.02 -3.47 -27.93
N ASP A 152 12.89 -4.04 -27.11
CA ASP A 152 14.34 -3.92 -27.26
C ASP A 152 14.86 -4.77 -28.44
N ALA A 153 16.17 -4.76 -28.66
CA ALA A 153 16.79 -5.54 -29.73
C ALA A 153 16.62 -7.07 -29.59
N ASN A 154 16.25 -7.57 -28.41
CA ASN A 154 15.99 -8.98 -28.13
C ASN A 154 14.50 -9.34 -28.18
N GLY A 155 13.64 -8.38 -28.53
CA GLY A 155 12.19 -8.58 -28.52
C GLY A 155 11.57 -8.49 -27.12
N VAL A 156 12.23 -7.89 -26.13
CA VAL A 156 11.67 -7.73 -24.77
C VAL A 156 10.89 -6.43 -24.69
N PHE A 157 9.67 -6.46 -24.15
CA PHE A 157 8.86 -5.25 -23.92
C PHE A 157 9.66 -4.19 -23.15
N MET A 158 9.61 -2.94 -23.62
CA MET A 158 10.18 -1.78 -22.94
C MET A 158 9.12 -0.71 -22.71
N ILE A 159 9.10 -0.15 -21.49
CA ILE A 159 8.33 1.07 -21.20
C ILE A 159 9.03 2.27 -21.84
N GLU A 160 8.29 3.04 -22.61
CA GLU A 160 8.74 4.29 -23.23
C GLU A 160 8.64 5.46 -22.27
N ASN A 161 7.47 5.61 -21.64
CA ASN A 161 7.17 6.77 -20.82
C ASN A 161 6.31 6.40 -19.61
N ILE A 162 6.99 6.13 -18.49
CA ILE A 162 6.31 5.81 -17.23
C ILE A 162 5.33 6.90 -16.77
N ARG A 163 5.57 8.18 -17.10
CA ARG A 163 4.68 9.27 -16.70
C ARG A 163 3.34 9.20 -17.43
N GLU A 164 3.30 8.75 -18.68
CA GLU A 164 2.05 8.56 -19.41
C GLU A 164 1.21 7.45 -18.78
N ILE A 165 1.86 6.35 -18.36
CA ILE A 165 1.20 5.27 -17.62
C ILE A 165 0.64 5.80 -16.29
N GLU A 166 1.42 6.55 -15.51
CA GLU A 166 0.95 7.14 -14.25
C GLU A 166 -0.25 8.07 -14.45
N GLN A 167 -0.22 8.95 -15.47
CA GLN A 167 -1.35 9.85 -15.75
C GLN A 167 -2.59 9.10 -16.21
N GLU A 168 -2.41 8.07 -17.02
CA GLU A 168 -3.51 7.23 -17.47
C GLU A 168 -4.15 6.47 -16.29
N ILE A 169 -3.35 5.94 -15.36
CA ILE A 169 -3.86 5.32 -14.12
C ILE A 169 -4.75 6.32 -13.36
N LEU A 170 -4.26 7.54 -13.12
CA LEU A 170 -5.03 8.58 -12.42
C LEU A 170 -6.30 9.00 -13.17
N SER A 171 -6.26 8.98 -14.50
CA SER A 171 -7.44 9.23 -15.35
C SER A 171 -8.49 8.13 -15.15
N GLN A 172 -8.07 6.86 -15.23
CA GLN A 172 -8.96 5.71 -15.09
C GLN A 172 -9.56 5.57 -13.69
N GLN A 173 -8.87 6.03 -12.63
CA GLN A 173 -9.47 6.12 -11.30
C GLN A 173 -10.78 6.93 -11.28
N LYS A 174 -10.91 7.94 -12.14
CA LYS A 174 -12.12 8.77 -12.28
C LYS A 174 -13.26 8.05 -13.01
N LEU A 175 -12.93 7.01 -13.77
CA LEU A 175 -13.84 6.25 -14.61
C LEU A 175 -14.27 4.92 -13.97
N LEU A 176 -13.77 4.61 -12.77
CA LEU A 176 -14.17 3.42 -12.03
C LEU A 176 -15.70 3.41 -11.82
N PRO A 177 -16.37 2.25 -12.01
CA PRO A 177 -17.81 2.18 -11.87
C PRO A 177 -18.30 2.60 -10.47
N VAL A 178 -19.25 3.55 -10.44
CA VAL A 178 -19.77 4.15 -9.19
C VAL A 178 -20.35 3.11 -8.22
N TYR A 179 -20.95 2.02 -8.75
CA TYR A 179 -21.49 0.95 -7.91
C TYR A 179 -20.38 0.16 -7.18
N LEU A 180 -19.17 0.09 -7.74
CA LEU A 180 -18.01 -0.55 -7.11
C LEU A 180 -17.38 0.39 -6.09
N SER A 181 -17.15 1.64 -6.47
CA SER A 181 -16.40 2.60 -5.69
C SER A 181 -17.00 4.00 -5.78
N SER A 182 -17.19 4.63 -4.62
CA SER A 182 -17.44 6.07 -4.49
C SER A 182 -16.22 6.83 -3.96
N LYS A 183 -15.03 6.19 -3.96
CA LYS A 183 -13.79 6.76 -3.44
C LYS A 183 -13.28 7.87 -4.34
N LYS A 184 -12.63 8.88 -3.75
CA LYS A 184 -12.17 10.04 -4.51
C LYS A 184 -10.84 9.70 -5.19
N PRO A 185 -10.71 9.91 -6.51
CA PRO A 185 -9.46 9.68 -7.23
C PRO A 185 -8.31 10.50 -6.64
N ALA A 186 -7.08 10.02 -6.77
CA ALA A 186 -5.92 10.80 -6.36
C ALA A 186 -5.76 12.02 -7.29
N GLY A 187 -5.62 13.21 -6.69
CA GLY A 187 -5.51 14.46 -7.44
C GLY A 187 -4.12 14.76 -7.98
N ILE A 188 -3.08 14.04 -7.52
CA ILE A 188 -1.67 14.33 -7.80
C ILE A 188 -0.91 12.99 -7.95
N SER A 189 -0.09 12.87 -9.00
CA SER A 189 0.84 11.75 -9.13
C SER A 189 1.89 11.79 -8.02
N SER A 190 2.00 10.70 -7.28
CA SER A 190 2.95 10.51 -6.19
C SER A 190 3.62 9.14 -6.23
N PHE A 191 3.57 8.47 -7.38
CA PHE A 191 4.32 7.22 -7.61
C PHE A 191 5.82 7.47 -7.41
N LYS A 192 6.49 6.54 -6.72
CA LYS A 192 7.93 6.64 -6.46
C LYS A 192 8.64 5.33 -6.76
N PRO A 193 9.75 5.35 -7.51
CA PRO A 193 10.64 4.20 -7.53
C PRO A 193 11.19 4.00 -6.10
N SER A 194 11.11 2.76 -5.63
CA SER A 194 11.60 2.40 -4.30
C SER A 194 13.13 2.47 -4.24
N LEU A 195 13.65 3.08 -3.18
CA LEU A 195 15.07 3.06 -2.81
C LEU A 195 15.57 1.64 -2.46
N TYR A 196 14.65 0.70 -2.25
CA TYR A 196 14.93 -0.69 -1.91
C TYR A 196 14.75 -1.67 -3.06
N SER A 197 14.72 -1.21 -4.31
CA SER A 197 14.47 -2.05 -5.51
C SER A 197 15.30 -3.35 -5.55
N GLY A 198 16.57 -3.33 -5.11
CA GLY A 198 17.40 -4.53 -5.03
C GLY A 198 16.93 -5.55 -3.98
N ILE A 199 16.54 -5.10 -2.79
CA ILE A 199 15.99 -5.97 -1.73
C ILE A 199 14.64 -6.52 -2.19
N MET A 200 13.78 -5.64 -2.72
CA MET A 200 12.47 -6.00 -3.25
C MET A 200 12.57 -7.10 -4.30
N SER A 201 13.49 -6.97 -5.27
CA SER A 201 13.76 -7.98 -6.29
C SER A 201 14.21 -9.31 -5.67
N ALA A 202 15.11 -9.27 -4.67
CA ALA A 202 15.59 -10.48 -4.00
C ALA A 202 14.50 -11.20 -3.19
N THR A 203 13.47 -10.49 -2.74
CA THR A 203 12.36 -11.04 -1.96
C THR A 203 11.07 -11.25 -2.75
N GLY A 204 11.04 -10.92 -4.05
CA GLY A 204 9.85 -11.04 -4.89
C GLY A 204 8.74 -10.01 -4.58
N ILE A 205 9.11 -8.82 -4.10
CA ILE A 205 8.18 -7.71 -3.87
C ILE A 205 8.19 -6.81 -5.10
N SER A 206 7.03 -6.64 -5.74
CA SER A 206 6.89 -5.77 -6.91
C SER A 206 6.62 -4.32 -6.54
N GLY A 207 5.83 -4.08 -5.51
CA GLY A 207 5.44 -2.76 -5.05
C GLY A 207 4.97 -2.80 -3.60
N TYR A 208 4.76 -1.60 -3.05
CA TYR A 208 3.99 -1.43 -1.83
C TYR A 208 3.46 0.00 -1.72
N TYR A 209 2.31 0.15 -1.09
CA TYR A 209 1.76 1.46 -0.75
C TYR A 209 2.23 1.87 0.64
N ASN A 210 2.80 3.08 0.77
CA ASN A 210 3.20 3.59 2.08
C ASN A 210 2.04 4.29 2.80
N PRO A 211 1.50 3.73 3.90
CA PRO A 211 0.35 4.30 4.59
C PRO A 211 0.67 5.63 5.30
N PHE A 212 1.94 5.96 5.53
CA PHE A 212 2.36 7.18 6.21
C PHE A 212 2.55 8.34 5.24
N THR A 213 3.15 8.09 4.07
CA THR A 213 3.47 9.12 3.07
C THR A 213 2.52 9.15 1.88
N THR A 214 1.62 8.16 1.74
CA THR A 214 0.65 8.02 0.63
C THR A 214 1.27 7.84 -0.75
N GLU A 215 2.57 7.55 -0.78
CA GLU A 215 3.28 7.21 -2.00
C GLU A 215 2.92 5.76 -2.37
N PRO A 216 2.54 5.48 -3.62
CA PRO A 216 2.60 4.15 -4.20
C PRO A 216 4.05 3.89 -4.65
N GLN A 217 4.77 3.03 -3.94
CA GLN A 217 6.14 2.64 -4.29
C GLN A 217 6.14 1.40 -5.19
N TYR A 218 7.06 1.38 -6.15
CA TYR A 218 7.27 0.22 -7.01
C TYR A 218 8.76 -0.12 -7.13
N ASN A 219 9.04 -1.37 -7.41
CA ASN A 219 10.37 -1.88 -7.70
C ASN A 219 10.75 -1.49 -9.14
N ALA A 220 11.58 -0.46 -9.27
CA ALA A 220 12.01 0.02 -10.58
C ALA A 220 13.03 -0.90 -11.27
N ALA A 221 13.48 -1.96 -10.60
CA ALA A 221 14.37 -2.98 -11.16
C ALA A 221 13.61 -4.19 -11.74
N GLU A 222 12.28 -4.23 -11.66
CA GLU A 222 11.49 -5.28 -12.32
C GLU A 222 11.50 -5.13 -13.85
N PRO A 223 11.28 -6.24 -14.59
CA PRO A 223 11.03 -6.16 -16.02
C PRO A 223 9.86 -5.22 -16.32
N SER A 224 9.95 -4.49 -17.44
CA SER A 224 8.93 -3.54 -17.88
C SER A 224 7.51 -4.12 -17.95
N THR A 225 7.34 -5.43 -18.19
CA THR A 225 6.03 -6.11 -18.20
C THR A 225 5.29 -6.07 -16.87
N TYR A 226 5.99 -5.94 -15.74
CA TYR A 226 5.35 -5.96 -14.42
C TYR A 226 4.98 -4.57 -13.91
N ILE A 227 5.85 -3.59 -14.16
CA ILE A 227 5.76 -2.24 -13.58
C ILE A 227 4.37 -1.59 -13.78
N PRO A 228 3.74 -1.59 -14.97
CA PRO A 228 2.50 -0.85 -15.19
C PRO A 228 1.34 -1.42 -14.37
N PHE A 229 1.22 -2.74 -14.26
CA PHE A 229 0.20 -3.35 -13.41
C PHE A 229 0.49 -3.12 -11.94
N THR A 230 1.76 -3.22 -11.52
CA THR A 230 2.16 -2.89 -10.15
C THR A 230 1.78 -1.45 -9.79
N LEU A 231 2.05 -0.47 -10.65
CA LEU A 231 1.61 0.92 -10.44
C LEU A 231 0.09 1.02 -10.29
N SER A 232 -0.67 0.32 -11.14
CA SER A 232 -2.13 0.30 -11.09
C SER A 232 -2.64 -0.30 -9.77
N HIS A 233 -2.07 -1.42 -9.34
CA HIS A 233 -2.36 -2.09 -8.07
C HIS A 233 -2.06 -1.18 -6.87
N GLU A 234 -0.86 -0.61 -6.80
CA GLU A 234 -0.50 0.28 -5.69
C GLU A 234 -1.32 1.57 -5.68
N SER A 235 -1.79 2.02 -6.85
CA SER A 235 -2.76 3.12 -6.95
C SER A 235 -4.13 2.76 -6.35
N ALA A 236 -4.54 1.49 -6.42
CA ALA A 236 -5.77 1.04 -5.78
C ALA A 236 -5.64 1.07 -4.25
N HIS A 237 -4.48 0.68 -3.72
CA HIS A 237 -4.18 0.91 -2.30
C HIS A 237 -4.20 2.40 -1.96
N GLN A 238 -3.66 3.26 -2.82
CA GLN A 238 -3.75 4.70 -2.63
C GLN A 238 -5.20 5.21 -2.56
N LEU A 239 -6.13 4.66 -3.34
CA LEU A 239 -7.57 4.98 -3.20
C LEU A 239 -8.13 4.56 -1.83
N GLY A 240 -7.49 3.65 -1.10
CA GLY A 240 -7.93 3.16 0.21
C GLY A 240 -8.55 1.77 0.16
N PHE A 241 -8.32 1.01 -0.92
CA PHE A 241 -8.62 -0.42 -0.96
C PHE A 241 -7.51 -1.18 -0.24
N ALA A 242 -7.73 -1.52 1.04
CA ALA A 242 -6.67 -2.08 1.86
C ALA A 242 -6.38 -3.57 1.60
N ARG A 243 -7.36 -4.33 1.08
CA ARG A 243 -7.19 -5.77 0.84
C ARG A 243 -6.56 -6.01 -0.52
N GLU A 244 -5.55 -6.87 -0.56
CA GLU A 244 -4.83 -7.27 -1.78
C GLU A 244 -5.75 -7.69 -2.94
N GLN A 245 -6.78 -8.51 -2.64
CA GLN A 245 -7.71 -8.99 -3.66
C GLN A 245 -8.54 -7.85 -4.28
N GLU A 246 -8.88 -6.84 -3.48
CA GLU A 246 -9.61 -5.65 -3.95
C GLU A 246 -8.68 -4.73 -4.74
N ALA A 247 -7.44 -4.55 -4.27
CA ALA A 247 -6.42 -3.78 -4.98
C ALA A 247 -6.08 -4.41 -6.34
N ASN A 248 -5.93 -5.73 -6.40
CA ASN A 248 -5.79 -6.49 -7.64
C ASN A 248 -6.96 -6.26 -8.59
N PHE A 249 -8.20 -6.38 -8.11
CA PHE A 249 -9.38 -6.20 -8.94
C PHE A 249 -9.50 -4.78 -9.48
N ILE A 250 -9.25 -3.77 -8.66
CA ILE A 250 -9.30 -2.36 -9.08
C ILE A 250 -8.14 -2.02 -10.03
N GLY A 251 -6.92 -2.48 -9.72
CA GLY A 251 -5.77 -2.31 -10.60
C GLY A 251 -5.98 -2.97 -11.97
N TYR A 252 -6.60 -4.14 -11.97
CA TYR A 252 -7.04 -4.82 -13.18
C TYR A 252 -8.09 -4.02 -13.98
N LEU A 253 -9.11 -3.45 -13.33
CA LEU A 253 -10.10 -2.63 -14.03
C LEU A 253 -9.46 -1.39 -14.66
N ILE A 254 -8.60 -0.70 -13.91
CA ILE A 254 -7.84 0.46 -14.40
C ILE A 254 -7.03 0.08 -15.66
N GLY A 255 -6.30 -1.04 -15.61
CA GLY A 255 -5.46 -1.43 -16.74
C GLY A 255 -6.23 -1.98 -17.94
N ARG A 256 -7.29 -2.75 -17.69
CA ARG A 256 -8.17 -3.30 -18.72
C ARG A 256 -8.85 -2.21 -19.55
N ASP A 257 -9.33 -1.17 -18.88
CA ASP A 257 -10.11 -0.09 -19.49
C ASP A 257 -9.24 1.10 -19.94
N SER A 258 -7.92 1.01 -19.68
CA SER A 258 -6.93 2.01 -20.05
C SER A 258 -6.88 2.33 -21.55
N SER A 259 -6.52 3.55 -21.91
CA SER A 259 -6.18 3.94 -23.29
C SER A 259 -4.72 3.66 -23.66
N ASN A 260 -3.83 3.49 -22.67
CA ASN A 260 -2.40 3.25 -22.85
C ASN A 260 -2.12 1.76 -23.13
N TRP A 261 -1.36 1.49 -24.20
CA TRP A 261 -1.06 0.12 -24.64
C TRP A 261 -0.10 -0.65 -23.74
N GLU A 262 0.85 0.04 -23.10
CA GLU A 262 1.83 -0.52 -22.16
C GLU A 262 1.14 -1.04 -20.89
N LEU A 263 0.19 -0.25 -20.37
CA LEU A 263 -0.63 -0.63 -19.23
C LEU A 263 -1.58 -1.79 -19.58
N LYS A 264 -2.25 -1.72 -20.74
CA LYS A 264 -3.11 -2.80 -21.25
C LYS A 264 -2.37 -4.11 -21.50
N TYR A 265 -1.11 -4.04 -21.95
CA TYR A 265 -0.30 -5.24 -22.19
C TYR A 265 0.12 -5.92 -20.88
N SER A 266 0.35 -5.13 -19.84
CA SER A 266 0.77 -5.61 -18.52
C SER A 266 -0.39 -6.10 -17.64
N THR A 267 -1.65 -5.94 -18.09
CA THR A 267 -2.89 -6.26 -17.34
C THR A 267 -3.63 -7.45 -17.93
#